data_AF-A0A533RAA1-F1
#
_entry.id   AF-A0A533RAA1-F1
#
_cell.length_a   1.000
_cell.length_b   1.000
_cell.length_c   1.000
_cell.angle_alpha   90.00
_cell.angle_beta   90.00
_cell.angle_gamma   90.00
#
_symmetry.space_group_name_H-M   'P 1'
#
loop_
_entity.id
_entity.type
_entity.pdbx_description
1 polymer ?
#
loop_
_entity_poly.entity_id
_entity_poly.type
_entity_poly.pdbx_seq_one_letter_code
_entity_poly.pdbx_strand_id
1 'polypeptide(L)'
;MPMKSRMPHLLLSLCLALLLSGCAGMFATPQPLTFTPEGFPAGQYAAKADNFQLIVDASQTMANDGQANFLTAKGFVNAVNWSLPSDFAANLGLRSYGHSEQQSKNLTDLVAAMAKYSRDDIKKGLDKIKFAGGNSPLGAAIDAAGADLDKAAGTAVLVIVSDGTQNNMDDPVAAAKKLKAKMGDRICIYTVWVGDDADGRKLLDNVAKAAGCGTLDKAADLTDQKAFAAYMEKVFLTRKSAPAPAPAPAPAPAPAPAPMAAPAPDPCERVGVITANLVFDLDKATIKDGMIPALEEAQKILNECKTKTYQLAGHTCNLGSDAYNQKLSERRAEAVKKWLVDNGIAAERLDAVGYGESRPKYDNKTQDGRKMNRRVEFQAK
;
A
#
# COMPACT_ATOMS: atom_id res chain seq x y z
N MET A 1 -4.03 -64.57 -66.54
CA MET A 1 -4.70 -63.49 -67.32
C MET A 1 -6.02 -63.16 -66.62
N PRO A 2 -6.48 -61.90 -66.55
CA PRO A 2 -5.98 -60.86 -65.63
C PRO A 2 -7.12 -60.10 -64.89
N MET A 3 -6.74 -59.20 -63.95
CA MET A 3 -7.33 -57.87 -63.66
C MET A 3 -8.82 -57.78 -63.24
N LYS A 4 -9.23 -57.09 -62.17
CA LYS A 4 -9.04 -55.66 -61.83
C LYS A 4 -9.65 -55.46 -60.43
N SER A 5 -8.94 -54.93 -59.43
CA SER A 5 -8.87 -53.50 -59.08
C SER A 5 -10.22 -52.80 -58.89
N ARG A 6 -10.53 -52.37 -57.65
CA ARG A 6 -10.83 -50.97 -57.31
C ARG A 6 -10.82 -50.72 -55.79
N MET A 7 -9.87 -49.88 -55.38
CA MET A 7 -9.90 -49.05 -54.17
C MET A 7 -10.94 -47.91 -54.35
N PRO A 8 -11.37 -47.24 -53.27
CA PRO A 8 -10.77 -45.94 -52.99
C PRO A 8 -10.50 -45.63 -51.51
N HIS A 9 -9.44 -44.82 -51.35
CA HIS A 9 -8.96 -44.01 -50.23
C HIS A 9 -9.93 -43.64 -49.10
N LEU A 10 -9.45 -43.67 -47.83
CA LEU A 10 -9.35 -42.44 -47.00
C LEU A 10 -8.51 -42.61 -45.72
N LEU A 11 -7.41 -41.84 -45.68
CA LEU A 11 -6.84 -41.07 -44.56
C LEU A 11 -6.46 -41.72 -43.20
N LEU A 12 -5.16 -42.00 -43.12
CA LEU A 12 -4.19 -41.65 -42.07
C LEU A 12 -4.60 -40.52 -41.08
N SER A 13 -4.58 -40.79 -39.77
CA SER A 13 -3.87 -39.93 -38.79
C SER A 13 -3.87 -40.52 -37.38
N LEU A 14 -2.67 -40.88 -36.96
CA LEU A 14 -2.22 -41.20 -35.62
C LEU A 14 -1.85 -39.88 -34.92
N CYS A 15 -2.38 -39.60 -33.73
CA CYS A 15 -1.72 -38.66 -32.81
C CYS A 15 -1.98 -39.03 -31.35
N LEU A 16 -0.89 -39.45 -30.72
CA LEU A 16 -0.68 -39.81 -29.33
C LEU A 16 -0.68 -38.55 -28.46
N ALA A 17 -1.62 -38.44 -27.51
CA ALA A 17 -1.62 -37.39 -26.50
C ALA A 17 -1.00 -37.91 -25.20
N LEU A 18 0.27 -37.59 -24.96
CA LEU A 18 0.92 -37.68 -23.65
C LEU A 18 0.42 -36.52 -22.77
N LEU A 19 -0.26 -36.85 -21.68
CA LEU A 19 -0.62 -35.90 -20.62
C LEU A 19 0.62 -35.64 -19.75
N LEU A 20 1.27 -34.49 -19.97
CA LEU A 20 2.22 -33.91 -19.03
C LEU A 20 1.44 -33.30 -17.87
N SER A 21 1.50 -33.93 -16.71
CA SER A 21 1.12 -33.34 -15.43
C SER A 21 2.13 -32.24 -15.06
N GLY A 22 1.94 -31.05 -15.60
CA GLY A 22 2.62 -29.86 -15.12
C GLY A 22 2.03 -29.46 -13.77
N CYS A 23 2.80 -29.61 -12.69
CA CYS A 23 2.56 -28.88 -11.46
C CYS A 23 2.76 -27.39 -11.77
N ALA A 24 1.69 -26.70 -12.16
CA ALA A 24 1.63 -25.26 -12.08
C ALA A 24 1.74 -24.89 -10.60
N GLY A 25 2.95 -24.55 -10.16
CA GLY A 25 3.13 -23.81 -8.93
C GLY A 25 2.23 -22.58 -9.03
N MET A 26 1.25 -22.48 -8.14
CA MET A 26 0.45 -21.28 -7.97
C MET A 26 1.42 -20.18 -7.54
N PHE A 27 1.92 -19.40 -8.49
CA PHE A 27 2.61 -18.16 -8.19
C PHE A 27 1.59 -17.24 -7.54
N ALA A 28 1.82 -16.91 -6.26
CA ALA A 28 0.97 -15.98 -5.54
C ALA A 28 1.06 -14.62 -6.24
N THR A 29 -0.06 -14.16 -6.78
CA THR A 29 -0.17 -12.79 -7.29
C THR A 29 0.18 -11.82 -6.16
N PRO A 30 1.08 -10.84 -6.36
CA PRO A 30 1.39 -9.83 -5.37
C PRO A 30 0.09 -9.19 -4.85
N GLN A 31 -0.18 -9.35 -3.56
CA GLN A 31 -1.38 -8.77 -2.95
C GLN A 31 -1.01 -7.44 -2.30
N PRO A 32 -1.87 -6.41 -2.41
CA PRO A 32 -1.72 -5.21 -1.61
C PRO A 32 -1.63 -5.60 -0.13
N LEU A 33 -0.88 -4.84 0.67
CA LEU A 33 -0.67 -5.15 2.10
C LEU A 33 -2.01 -5.53 2.77
N THR A 34 -2.09 -6.77 3.25
CA THR A 34 -3.33 -7.41 3.72
C THR A 34 -3.63 -7.12 5.20
N PHE A 35 -2.96 -6.12 5.78
CA PHE A 35 -3.08 -5.78 7.20
C PHE A 35 -3.20 -4.28 7.38
N THR A 36 -3.84 -3.89 8.48
CA THR A 36 -3.88 -2.51 8.94
C THR A 36 -2.60 -2.21 9.73
N PRO A 37 -1.73 -1.30 9.26
CA PRO A 37 -0.53 -0.95 9.99
C PRO A 37 -0.91 -0.29 11.32
N GLU A 38 -0.34 -0.76 12.43
CA GLU A 38 -0.49 -0.08 13.72
C GLU A 38 0.60 0.98 13.90
N GLY A 39 0.19 2.15 14.42
CA GLY A 39 1.11 3.24 14.75
C GLY A 39 2.02 2.88 15.91
N PHE A 40 3.30 3.20 15.80
CA PHE A 40 4.22 3.10 16.93
C PHE A 40 3.90 4.18 17.98
N PRO A 41 3.92 3.83 19.28
CA PRO A 41 3.58 4.77 20.35
C PRO A 41 4.59 5.90 20.45
N ALA A 42 4.08 7.12 20.64
CA ALA A 42 4.90 8.30 20.86
C ALA A 42 5.75 8.16 22.13
N GLY A 43 6.94 8.76 22.13
CA GLY A 43 7.83 8.78 23.28
C GLY A 43 8.65 7.51 23.52
N GLN A 44 8.35 6.40 22.81
CA GLN A 44 9.09 5.13 22.98
C GLN A 44 10.20 4.92 21.93
N TYR A 45 10.14 5.63 20.81
CA TYR A 45 11.06 5.46 19.69
C TYR A 45 11.70 6.79 19.30
N ALA A 46 12.93 6.72 18.80
CA ALA A 46 13.64 7.82 18.14
C ALA A 46 13.88 7.46 16.67
N ALA A 47 14.04 8.46 15.82
CA ALA A 47 14.39 8.24 14.42
C ALA A 47 15.81 7.65 14.30
N LYS A 48 16.00 6.70 13.38
CA LYS A 48 17.31 6.08 13.10
C LYS A 48 18.28 6.96 12.32
N ALA A 49 17.75 7.95 11.62
CA ALA A 49 18.51 8.90 10.83
C ALA A 49 17.85 10.28 10.92
N ASP A 50 18.60 11.31 10.54
CA ASP A 50 18.10 12.69 10.52
C ASP A 50 17.20 12.94 9.29
N ASN A 51 17.46 12.21 8.20
CA ASN A 51 16.79 12.39 6.92
C ASN A 51 16.37 11.04 6.33
N PHE A 52 15.16 10.99 5.81
CA PHE A 52 14.63 9.85 5.10
C PHE A 52 14.11 10.31 3.74
N GLN A 53 14.37 9.53 2.70
CA GLN A 53 13.70 9.73 1.43
C GLN A 53 13.19 8.41 0.91
N LEU A 54 11.91 8.40 0.52
CA LEU A 54 11.27 7.24 -0.09
C LEU A 54 11.19 7.47 -1.59
N ILE A 55 11.49 6.44 -2.37
CA ILE A 55 11.28 6.40 -3.82
C ILE A 55 10.24 5.32 -4.12
N VAL A 56 9.18 5.71 -4.84
CA VAL A 56 8.17 4.78 -5.36
C VAL A 56 8.32 4.64 -6.86
N ASP A 57 8.51 3.41 -7.32
CA ASP A 57 8.45 3.05 -8.73
C ASP A 57 7.00 3.15 -9.23
N ALA A 58 6.81 3.97 -10.26
CA ALA A 58 5.55 4.09 -10.99
C ALA A 58 5.71 3.69 -12.45
N SER A 59 6.81 3.03 -12.85
CA SER A 59 7.07 2.69 -14.25
C SER A 59 6.05 1.69 -14.81
N GLN A 60 6.04 1.52 -16.14
CA GLN A 60 5.07 0.63 -16.79
C GLN A 60 5.16 -0.82 -16.31
N THR A 61 6.34 -1.30 -15.91
CA THR A 61 6.52 -2.68 -15.44
C THR A 61 5.74 -2.98 -14.16
N MET A 62 5.55 -1.96 -13.31
CA MET A 62 4.73 -2.01 -12.10
C MET A 62 3.23 -2.19 -12.38
N ALA A 63 2.80 -2.05 -13.64
CA ALA A 63 1.41 -2.23 -14.08
C ALA A 63 1.15 -3.52 -14.87
N ASN A 64 2.20 -4.29 -15.19
CA ASN A 64 2.08 -5.48 -16.04
C ASN A 64 1.20 -6.59 -15.45
N ASP A 65 1.04 -6.59 -14.14
CA ASP A 65 0.22 -7.53 -13.36
C ASP A 65 -1.19 -6.98 -13.06
N GLY A 66 -1.67 -6.00 -13.83
CA GLY A 66 -2.93 -5.32 -13.54
C GLY A 66 -2.81 -4.30 -12.41
N GLN A 67 -1.63 -3.69 -12.25
CA GLN A 67 -1.26 -2.68 -11.23
C GLN A 67 -1.06 -3.21 -9.81
N ALA A 68 -0.95 -4.53 -9.61
CA ALA A 68 -0.81 -5.09 -8.27
C ALA A 68 0.52 -4.68 -7.61
N ASN A 69 1.64 -4.72 -8.34
CA ASN A 69 2.94 -4.22 -7.87
C ASN A 69 2.91 -2.73 -7.57
N PHE A 70 2.35 -1.91 -8.46
CA PHE A 70 2.20 -0.46 -8.25
C PHE A 70 1.38 -0.15 -6.99
N LEU A 71 0.23 -0.82 -6.81
CA LEU A 71 -0.63 -0.64 -5.64
C LEU A 71 0.06 -1.14 -4.36
N THR A 72 0.82 -2.22 -4.43
CA THR A 72 1.61 -2.75 -3.31
C THR A 72 2.69 -1.75 -2.90
N ALA A 73 3.40 -1.14 -3.86
CA ALA A 73 4.41 -0.13 -3.59
C ALA A 73 3.84 1.10 -2.87
N LYS A 74 2.71 1.62 -3.37
CA LYS A 74 1.99 2.72 -2.72
C LYS A 74 1.45 2.35 -1.35
N GLY A 75 0.89 1.15 -1.23
CA GLY A 75 0.38 0.60 0.03
C GLY A 75 1.48 0.51 1.09
N PHE A 76 2.66 0.04 0.71
CA PHE A 76 3.83 -0.01 1.57
C PHE A 76 4.25 1.37 2.08
N VAL A 77 4.38 2.37 1.20
CA VAL A 77 4.74 3.72 1.64
C VAL A 77 3.65 4.36 2.51
N ASN A 78 2.37 4.09 2.21
CA ASN A 78 1.28 4.50 3.08
C ASN A 78 1.35 3.84 4.46
N ALA A 79 1.71 2.55 4.52
CA ALA A 79 1.89 1.82 5.77
C ALA A 79 3.05 2.36 6.60
N VAL A 80 4.18 2.69 5.97
CA VAL A 80 5.30 3.39 6.62
C VAL A 80 4.81 4.72 7.17
N ASN A 81 4.18 5.56 6.34
CA ASN A 81 3.67 6.86 6.75
C ASN A 81 2.69 6.75 7.93
N TRP A 82 1.86 5.71 7.94
CA TRP A 82 0.91 5.50 9.02
C TRP A 82 1.58 5.03 10.32
N SER A 83 2.60 4.19 10.21
CA SER A 83 3.24 3.52 11.35
C SER A 83 4.19 4.44 12.13
N LEU A 84 4.72 5.49 11.50
CA LEU A 84 5.63 6.43 12.17
C LEU A 84 4.96 7.08 13.41
N PRO A 85 5.64 7.18 14.56
CA PRO A 85 5.12 7.85 15.75
C PRO A 85 4.72 9.30 15.47
N SER A 86 3.76 9.84 16.21
CA SER A 86 3.36 11.25 16.09
C SER A 86 4.47 12.24 16.49
N ASP A 87 5.44 11.80 17.29
CA ASP A 87 6.64 12.55 17.68
C ASP A 87 7.88 12.20 16.83
N PHE A 88 7.69 11.56 15.66
CA PHE A 88 8.80 11.22 14.76
C PHE A 88 9.54 12.47 14.27
N ALA A 89 10.74 12.66 14.82
CA ALA A 89 11.55 13.87 14.63
C ALA A 89 12.68 13.64 13.62
N ALA A 90 12.34 13.61 12.33
CA ALA A 90 13.30 13.58 11.23
C ALA A 90 12.72 14.29 10.00
N ASN A 91 13.55 14.57 9.00
CA ASN A 91 13.08 14.99 7.69
C ASN A 91 12.62 13.77 6.89
N LEU A 92 11.51 13.87 6.16
CA LEU A 92 11.02 12.82 5.28
C LEU A 92 10.54 13.42 3.94
N GLY A 93 11.15 13.01 2.84
CA GLY A 93 10.71 13.34 1.49
C GLY A 93 10.19 12.11 0.73
N LEU A 94 9.43 12.36 -0.34
CA LEU A 94 8.89 11.31 -1.21
C LEU A 94 9.13 11.67 -2.67
N ARG A 95 9.80 10.76 -3.38
CA ARG A 95 9.98 10.78 -4.82
C ARG A 95 9.21 9.65 -5.49
N SER A 96 8.91 9.86 -6.76
CA SER A 96 8.49 8.80 -7.66
C SER A 96 9.24 8.91 -8.99
N TYR A 97 9.34 7.80 -9.71
CA TYR A 97 9.97 7.75 -11.04
C TYR A 97 9.20 6.83 -11.97
N GLY A 98 9.52 6.97 -13.26
CA GLY A 98 8.88 6.21 -14.32
C GLY A 98 7.41 6.58 -14.43
N HIS A 99 7.13 7.68 -15.14
CA HIS A 99 5.77 8.18 -15.26
C HIS A 99 5.28 8.04 -16.70
N SER A 100 3.99 7.77 -16.86
CA SER A 100 3.31 8.08 -18.13
C SER A 100 3.42 9.59 -18.38
N GLU A 101 3.56 10.01 -19.64
CA GLU A 101 3.56 11.44 -20.01
C GLU A 101 2.27 12.15 -19.58
N GLN A 102 1.17 11.41 -19.38
CA GLN A 102 -0.08 11.96 -18.83
C GLN A 102 0.04 12.36 -17.35
N GLN A 103 0.97 11.75 -16.61
CA GLN A 103 1.26 12.06 -15.21
C GLN A 103 2.40 13.07 -15.10
N SER A 104 3.52 12.83 -15.77
CA SER A 104 4.67 13.71 -15.74
C SER A 104 5.60 13.46 -16.92
N LYS A 105 6.24 14.52 -17.40
CA LYS A 105 7.31 14.45 -18.40
C LYS A 105 8.70 14.32 -17.78
N ASN A 106 8.80 14.46 -16.46
CA ASN A 106 10.05 14.31 -15.74
C ASN A 106 10.38 12.83 -15.54
N LEU A 107 11.67 12.48 -15.58
CA LEU A 107 12.12 11.12 -15.24
C LEU A 107 11.81 10.75 -13.78
N THR A 108 11.82 11.76 -12.91
CA THR A 108 11.50 11.65 -11.48
C THR A 108 10.82 12.92 -10.99
N ASP A 109 9.89 12.77 -10.07
CA ASP A 109 9.21 13.87 -9.39
C ASP A 109 9.43 13.80 -7.88
N LEU A 110 9.78 14.94 -7.29
CA LEU A 110 9.75 15.13 -5.84
C LEU A 110 8.31 15.48 -5.44
N VAL A 111 7.52 14.46 -5.14
CA VAL A 111 6.08 14.60 -4.88
C VAL A 111 5.78 15.12 -3.46
N ALA A 112 6.70 14.89 -2.51
CA ALA A 112 6.76 15.57 -1.22
C ALA A 112 8.20 16.03 -0.93
N ALA A 113 8.37 17.29 -0.54
CA ALA A 113 9.68 17.91 -0.33
C ALA A 113 10.43 17.30 0.86
N MET A 114 11.78 17.36 0.82
CA MET A 114 12.61 17.06 1.99
C MET A 114 12.41 18.15 3.05
N ALA A 115 11.58 17.86 4.05
CA ALA A 115 11.26 18.74 5.16
C ALA A 115 10.95 17.91 6.40
N LYS A 116 10.78 18.59 7.56
CA LYS A 116 10.36 17.94 8.80
C LYS A 116 9.11 17.10 8.55
N TYR A 117 9.11 15.86 9.03
CA TYR A 117 8.06 14.89 8.76
C TYR A 117 6.66 15.45 9.05
N SER A 118 5.78 15.28 8.07
CA SER A 118 4.37 15.60 8.10
C SER A 118 3.61 14.47 7.43
N ARG A 119 2.76 13.79 8.19
CA ARG A 119 1.95 12.66 7.70
C ARG A 119 1.11 13.06 6.49
N ASP A 120 0.54 14.25 6.55
CA ASP A 120 -0.32 14.81 5.51
C ASP A 120 0.45 15.12 4.23
N ASP A 121 1.68 15.61 4.33
CA ASP A 121 2.46 15.96 3.14
C ASP A 121 2.93 14.72 2.39
N ILE A 122 3.29 13.67 3.11
CA ILE A 122 3.58 12.36 2.50
C ILE A 122 2.32 11.77 1.86
N LYS A 123 1.17 11.87 2.53
CA LYS A 123 -0.11 11.42 1.96
C LYS A 123 -0.43 12.19 0.67
N LYS A 124 -0.35 13.52 0.68
CA LYS A 124 -0.56 14.37 -0.51
C LYS A 124 0.44 14.03 -1.62
N GLY A 125 1.68 13.70 -1.27
CA GLY A 125 2.69 13.23 -2.21
C GLY A 125 2.27 11.92 -2.88
N LEU A 126 1.84 10.92 -2.11
CA LEU A 126 1.31 9.66 -2.64
C LEU A 126 0.07 9.84 -3.52
N ASP A 127 -0.82 10.77 -3.17
CA ASP A 127 -2.02 11.08 -3.95
C ASP A 127 -1.71 11.67 -5.34
N LYS A 128 -0.51 12.26 -5.53
CA LYS A 128 -0.03 12.74 -6.84
C LYS A 128 0.41 11.60 -7.77
N ILE A 129 0.80 10.45 -7.24
CA ILE A 129 1.25 9.29 -8.01
C ILE A 129 0.01 8.46 -8.38
N LYS A 130 -0.63 8.79 -9.50
CA LYS A 130 -1.98 8.26 -9.81
C LYS A 130 -1.94 6.94 -10.56
N PHE A 131 -1.05 6.81 -11.53
CA PHE A 131 -0.98 5.65 -12.41
C PHE A 131 0.47 5.28 -12.66
N ALA A 132 0.69 4.00 -12.95
CA ALA A 132 1.97 3.53 -13.43
C ALA A 132 2.07 3.64 -14.96
N GLY A 133 3.27 3.89 -15.50
CA GLY A 133 3.55 3.99 -16.93
C GLY A 133 4.93 4.55 -17.25
N GLY A 134 5.32 4.52 -18.52
CA GLY A 134 6.62 5.03 -18.96
C GLY A 134 7.81 4.12 -18.62
N ASN A 135 9.02 4.62 -18.86
CA ASN A 135 10.27 3.88 -18.66
C ASN A 135 10.62 3.75 -17.17
N SER A 136 11.63 2.93 -16.83
CA SER A 136 12.05 2.66 -15.44
C SER A 136 13.44 3.25 -15.10
N PRO A 137 13.63 4.59 -15.10
CA PRO A 137 14.92 5.23 -14.85
C PRO A 137 15.29 5.28 -13.36
N LEU A 138 15.54 4.12 -12.76
CA LEU A 138 15.84 4.00 -11.32
C LEU A 138 17.18 4.67 -10.96
N GLY A 139 18.20 4.60 -11.82
CA GLY A 139 19.47 5.30 -11.62
C GLY A 139 19.30 6.82 -11.56
N ALA A 140 18.47 7.38 -12.44
CA ALA A 140 18.13 8.80 -12.40
C ALA A 140 17.38 9.18 -11.11
N ALA A 141 16.49 8.31 -10.63
CA ALA A 141 15.78 8.51 -9.37
C ALA A 141 16.73 8.52 -8.16
N ILE A 142 17.72 7.61 -8.14
CA ILE A 142 18.77 7.56 -7.10
C ILE A 142 19.64 8.83 -7.13
N ASP A 143 20.07 9.26 -8.33
CA ASP A 143 20.86 10.50 -8.49
C ASP A 143 20.09 11.74 -8.01
N ALA A 144 18.79 11.83 -8.32
CA ALA A 144 17.95 12.94 -7.90
C ALA A 144 17.66 12.92 -6.39
N ALA A 145 17.44 11.75 -5.79
CA ALA A 145 17.35 11.61 -4.34
C ALA A 145 18.66 12.01 -3.65
N GLY A 146 19.80 11.63 -4.23
CA GLY A 146 21.11 12.08 -3.78
C GLY A 146 21.25 13.61 -3.79
N ALA A 147 20.73 14.29 -4.82
CA ALA A 147 20.75 15.75 -4.90
C ALA A 147 19.84 16.44 -3.87
N ASP A 148 18.75 15.78 -3.43
CA ASP A 148 17.91 16.31 -2.37
C ASP A 148 18.55 16.12 -0.99
N LEU A 149 19.06 14.93 -0.73
CA LEU A 149 19.67 14.54 0.54
C LEU A 149 20.98 15.28 0.81
N ASP A 150 21.74 15.62 -0.23
CA ASP A 150 22.99 16.38 -0.12
C ASP A 150 22.79 17.78 0.49
N LYS A 151 21.59 18.36 0.36
CA LYS A 151 21.24 19.67 0.94
C LYS A 151 20.94 19.59 2.43
N ALA A 152 20.77 18.38 2.97
CA ALA A 152 20.44 18.17 4.37
C ALA A 152 21.68 17.73 5.18
N ALA A 153 21.83 18.29 6.37
CA ALA A 153 22.85 17.85 7.32
C ALA A 153 22.40 16.56 8.03
N GLY A 154 23.37 15.79 8.54
CA GLY A 154 23.11 14.56 9.29
C GLY A 154 23.10 13.29 8.45
N THR A 155 22.70 12.20 9.09
CA THR A 155 22.56 10.87 8.51
C THR A 155 21.29 10.77 7.65
N ALA A 156 21.30 9.85 6.70
CA ALA A 156 20.27 9.70 5.68
C ALA A 156 19.97 8.22 5.43
N VAL A 157 18.69 7.94 5.19
CA VAL A 157 18.19 6.64 4.76
C VAL A 157 17.38 6.84 3.48
N LEU A 158 17.79 6.15 2.42
CA LEU A 158 17.03 6.05 1.17
C LEU A 158 16.31 4.71 1.14
N VAL A 159 15.00 4.72 0.93
CA VAL A 159 14.20 3.50 0.75
C VAL A 159 13.60 3.50 -0.64
N ILE A 160 13.83 2.44 -1.41
CA ILE A 160 13.37 2.32 -2.80
C ILE A 160 12.37 1.17 -2.87
N VAL A 161 11.18 1.40 -3.41
CA VAL A 161 10.13 0.38 -3.56
C VAL A 161 9.87 0.17 -5.05
N SER A 162 10.25 -0.99 -5.59
CA SER A 162 10.27 -1.27 -7.03
C SER A 162 10.20 -2.78 -7.32
N ASP A 163 9.78 -3.16 -8.52
CA ASP A 163 9.91 -4.53 -9.04
C ASP A 163 11.34 -4.84 -9.50
N GLY A 164 12.17 -3.80 -9.67
CA GLY A 164 13.55 -3.88 -10.15
C GLY A 164 13.66 -4.15 -11.65
N THR A 165 12.54 -4.21 -12.37
CA THR A 165 12.54 -4.48 -13.80
C THR A 165 13.04 -3.23 -14.53
N GLN A 166 14.09 -3.38 -15.34
CA GLN A 166 14.67 -2.27 -16.09
C GLN A 166 14.68 -2.52 -17.59
N ASN A 167 14.44 -1.44 -18.34
CA ASN A 167 14.49 -1.44 -19.80
C ASN A 167 15.87 -0.98 -20.32
N ASN A 168 16.97 -1.25 -19.58
CA ASN A 168 18.35 -0.82 -19.89
C ASN A 168 18.52 0.69 -20.16
N MET A 169 17.72 1.53 -19.49
CA MET A 169 17.76 2.98 -19.68
C MET A 169 18.90 3.65 -18.90
N ASP A 170 19.30 3.10 -17.75
CA ASP A 170 20.36 3.61 -16.89
C ASP A 170 21.04 2.50 -16.08
N ASP A 171 22.00 2.87 -15.20
CA ASP A 171 22.71 1.95 -14.29
C ASP A 171 22.44 2.36 -12.82
N PRO A 172 21.44 1.75 -12.17
CA PRO A 172 21.11 2.02 -10.76
C PRO A 172 22.21 1.67 -9.79
N VAL A 173 23.03 0.65 -10.09
CA VAL A 173 24.11 0.21 -9.21
C VAL A 173 25.24 1.23 -9.26
N ALA A 174 25.57 1.76 -10.44
CA ALA A 174 26.51 2.87 -10.58
C ALA A 174 26.00 4.14 -9.87
N ALA A 175 24.71 4.47 -10.01
CA ALA A 175 24.10 5.61 -9.31
C ALA A 175 24.19 5.46 -7.78
N ALA A 176 23.90 4.27 -7.25
CA ALA A 176 24.02 3.97 -5.82
C ALA A 176 25.47 4.07 -5.31
N LYS A 177 26.45 3.54 -6.07
CA LYS A 177 27.88 3.68 -5.75
C LYS A 177 28.32 5.14 -5.74
N LYS A 178 27.87 5.93 -6.72
CA LYS A 178 28.14 7.37 -6.80
C LYS A 178 27.54 8.12 -5.61
N LEU A 179 26.32 7.78 -5.21
CA LEU A 179 25.67 8.34 -4.02
C LEU A 179 26.46 8.00 -2.75
N LYS A 180 26.89 6.74 -2.58
CA LYS A 180 27.73 6.32 -1.45
C LYS A 180 29.08 7.03 -1.44
N ALA A 181 29.74 7.17 -2.58
CA ALA A 181 31.01 7.89 -2.68
C ALA A 181 30.85 9.37 -2.27
N LYS A 182 29.70 9.99 -2.59
CA LYS A 182 29.41 11.38 -2.25
C LYS A 182 29.07 11.58 -0.76
N MET A 183 28.25 10.71 -0.19
CA MET A 183 27.72 10.88 1.18
C MET A 183 28.49 10.09 2.25
N GLY A 184 29.38 9.17 1.85
CA GLY A 184 30.15 8.35 2.77
C GLY A 184 29.26 7.52 3.70
N ASP A 185 29.59 7.45 4.98
CA ASP A 185 28.82 6.70 5.98
C ASP A 185 27.54 7.38 6.43
N ARG A 186 27.22 8.54 5.86
CA ARG A 186 25.97 9.25 6.14
C ARG A 186 24.76 8.63 5.44
N ILE A 187 24.92 7.72 4.47
CA ILE A 187 23.80 7.16 3.70
C ILE A 187 23.72 5.64 3.80
N CYS A 188 22.51 5.12 4.05
CA CYS A 188 22.16 3.72 3.80
C CYS A 188 21.03 3.61 2.79
N ILE A 189 21.06 2.58 1.95
CA ILE A 189 20.06 2.34 0.91
C ILE A 189 19.36 1.01 1.19
N TYR A 190 18.06 1.08 1.45
CA TYR A 190 17.19 -0.08 1.61
C TYR A 190 16.32 -0.22 0.36
N THR A 191 16.10 -1.45 -0.08
CA THR A 191 15.22 -1.74 -1.20
C THR A 191 14.09 -2.68 -0.75
N VAL A 192 12.91 -2.43 -1.28
CA VAL A 192 11.71 -3.24 -1.05
C VAL A 192 11.22 -3.71 -2.40
N TRP A 193 11.38 -5.01 -2.63
CA TRP A 193 11.03 -5.64 -3.88
C TRP A 193 9.53 -5.98 -3.93
N VAL A 194 8.87 -5.52 -5.00
CA VAL A 194 7.46 -5.74 -5.32
C VAL A 194 7.36 -6.34 -6.71
N GLY A 195 7.55 -7.65 -6.83
CA GLY A 195 7.48 -8.33 -8.11
C GLY A 195 7.66 -9.84 -7.99
N ASP A 196 7.84 -10.50 -9.12
CA ASP A 196 8.06 -11.94 -9.26
C ASP A 196 9.31 -12.30 -10.09
N ASP A 197 9.94 -11.32 -10.76
CA ASP A 197 11.19 -11.49 -11.50
C ASP A 197 12.45 -11.53 -10.61
N ALA A 198 13.24 -12.60 -10.79
CA ALA A 198 14.45 -12.83 -10.02
C ALA A 198 15.59 -11.85 -10.38
N ASP A 199 15.65 -11.39 -11.63
CA ASP A 199 16.67 -10.46 -12.09
C ASP A 199 16.42 -9.05 -11.52
N GLY A 200 15.15 -8.59 -11.53
CA GLY A 200 14.75 -7.36 -10.85
C GLY A 200 15.06 -7.39 -9.35
N ARG A 201 14.78 -8.51 -8.68
CA ARG A 201 15.17 -8.69 -7.27
C ARG A 201 16.69 -8.60 -7.07
N LYS A 202 17.47 -9.26 -7.92
CA LYS A 202 18.94 -9.25 -7.85
C LYS A 202 19.52 -7.85 -8.08
N LEU A 203 18.92 -7.08 -9.00
CA LEU A 203 19.30 -5.69 -9.23
C LEU A 203 19.10 -4.86 -7.97
N LEU A 204 17.93 -4.93 -7.33
CA LEU A 204 17.64 -4.17 -6.12
C LEU A 204 18.52 -4.58 -4.92
N ASP A 205 18.90 -5.85 -4.83
CA ASP A 205 19.87 -6.32 -3.84
C ASP A 205 21.26 -5.71 -4.08
N ASN A 206 21.71 -5.65 -5.33
CA ASN A 206 22.97 -5.00 -5.69
C ASN A 206 22.96 -3.49 -5.43
N VAL A 207 21.82 -2.82 -5.65
CA VAL A 207 21.63 -1.39 -5.32
C VAL A 207 21.76 -1.15 -3.81
N ALA A 208 21.10 -1.95 -2.97
CA ALA A 208 21.23 -1.84 -1.52
C ALA A 208 22.68 -2.09 -1.06
N LYS A 209 23.32 -3.14 -1.58
CA LYS A 209 24.72 -3.50 -1.25
C LYS A 209 25.73 -2.43 -1.68
N ALA A 210 25.46 -1.70 -2.75
CA ALA A 210 26.35 -0.63 -3.23
C ALA A 210 26.56 0.49 -2.20
N ALA A 211 25.63 0.70 -1.27
CA ALA A 211 25.79 1.66 -0.18
C ALA A 211 26.65 1.15 0.99
N GLY A 212 26.99 -0.14 1.03
CA GLY A 212 27.70 -0.77 2.15
C GLY A 212 26.86 -0.92 3.42
N CYS A 213 25.63 -0.40 3.44
CA CYS A 213 24.64 -0.61 4.48
C CYS A 213 23.22 -0.54 3.90
N GLY A 214 22.32 -1.31 4.50
CA GLY A 214 20.96 -1.52 4.02
C GLY A 214 20.70 -2.96 3.59
N THR A 215 19.44 -3.28 3.32
CA THR A 215 19.00 -4.63 2.95
C THR A 215 17.95 -4.57 1.85
N LEU A 216 17.80 -5.69 1.14
CA LEU A 216 16.60 -5.97 0.37
C LEU A 216 15.58 -6.72 1.23
N ASP A 217 14.34 -6.23 1.25
CA ASP A 217 13.17 -6.92 1.77
C ASP A 217 12.16 -7.18 0.65
N LYS A 218 11.28 -8.16 0.82
CA LYS A 218 10.17 -8.38 -0.11
C LYS A 218 8.90 -7.85 0.51
N ALA A 219 8.09 -7.11 -0.25
CA ALA A 219 6.80 -6.65 0.26
C ALA A 219 5.88 -7.81 0.66
N ALA A 220 5.96 -8.96 -0.04
CA ALA A 220 5.20 -10.16 0.30
C ALA A 220 5.51 -10.73 1.70
N ASP A 221 6.73 -10.50 2.19
CA ASP A 221 7.18 -10.95 3.53
C ASP A 221 6.81 -9.94 4.63
N LEU A 222 6.22 -8.79 4.26
CA LEU A 222 5.87 -7.68 5.16
C LEU A 222 4.34 -7.51 5.26
N THR A 223 3.58 -8.59 5.08
CA THR A 223 2.11 -8.60 4.99
C THR A 223 1.40 -8.79 6.33
N ASP A 224 2.14 -8.90 7.43
CA ASP A 224 1.61 -8.94 8.79
C ASP A 224 2.26 -7.87 9.69
N GLN A 225 1.53 -7.48 10.75
CA GLN A 225 1.93 -6.41 11.65
C GLN A 225 3.27 -6.66 12.34
N LYS A 226 3.61 -7.92 12.65
CA LYS A 226 4.85 -8.25 13.35
C LYS A 226 6.05 -8.12 12.41
N ALA A 227 5.95 -8.66 11.20
CA ALA A 227 6.99 -8.53 10.19
C ALA A 227 7.20 -7.06 9.79
N PHE A 228 6.11 -6.31 9.59
CA PHE A 228 6.18 -4.89 9.27
C PHE A 228 6.75 -4.06 10.42
N ALA A 229 6.38 -4.33 11.67
CA ALA A 229 6.96 -3.65 12.83
C ALA A 229 8.48 -3.91 12.94
N ALA A 230 8.93 -5.14 12.69
CA ALA A 230 10.35 -5.46 12.65
C ALA A 230 11.08 -4.70 11.53
N TYR A 231 10.45 -4.52 10.38
CA TYR A 231 10.98 -3.68 9.30
C TYR A 231 11.06 -2.20 9.71
N MET A 232 10.03 -1.65 10.35
CA MET A 232 10.02 -0.27 10.86
C MET A 232 11.12 -0.03 11.90
N GLU A 233 11.31 -0.95 12.85
CA GLU A 233 12.41 -0.92 13.81
C GLU A 233 13.78 -1.16 13.15
N LYS A 234 13.85 -1.85 12.01
CA LYS A 234 15.11 -2.03 11.27
C LYS A 234 15.52 -0.74 10.55
N VAL A 235 14.58 -0.08 9.88
CA VAL A 235 14.88 0.99 8.92
C VAL A 235 14.69 2.39 9.51
N PHE A 236 13.60 2.62 10.25
CA PHE A 236 13.16 3.96 10.64
C PHE A 236 13.35 4.28 12.12
N LEU A 237 13.21 3.30 13.00
CA LEU A 237 13.03 3.52 14.43
C LEU A 237 14.08 2.83 15.29
N THR A 238 14.56 3.50 16.32
CA THR A 238 15.34 2.92 17.41
C THR A 238 14.52 3.03 18.68
N ARG A 239 14.37 1.93 19.43
CA ARG A 239 13.76 1.98 20.77
C ARG A 239 14.60 2.91 21.66
N LYS A 240 13.95 3.91 22.24
CA LYS A 240 14.55 4.65 23.36
C LYS A 240 14.72 3.62 24.48
N SER A 241 15.91 3.54 25.07
CA SER A 241 16.08 2.71 26.27
C SER A 241 15.02 3.13 27.27
N ALA A 242 14.30 2.15 27.83
CA ALA A 242 13.39 2.43 28.93
C ALA A 242 14.19 3.20 30.00
N PRO A 243 13.66 4.30 30.57
CA PRO A 243 14.23 4.83 31.78
C PRO A 243 14.40 3.66 32.74
N ALA A 244 15.60 3.49 33.31
CA ALA A 244 15.84 2.44 34.28
C ALA A 244 14.68 2.45 35.30
N PRO A 245 14.10 1.29 35.64
CA PRO A 245 13.03 1.26 36.63
C PRO A 245 13.55 1.99 37.86
N ALA A 246 12.87 3.08 38.24
CA ALA A 246 13.22 3.81 39.44
C ALA A 246 13.29 2.80 40.61
N PRO A 247 14.25 2.92 41.53
CA PRO A 247 14.35 2.02 42.68
C PRO A 247 12.98 1.93 43.35
N ALA A 248 12.51 0.70 43.59
CA ALA A 248 11.20 0.48 44.19
C ALA A 248 11.08 1.30 45.49
N PRO A 249 10.10 2.20 45.62
CA PRO A 249 9.89 2.92 46.86
C PRO A 249 9.49 1.94 47.96
N ALA A 250 9.99 2.14 49.18
CA ALA A 250 9.52 1.46 50.38
C ALA A 250 7.98 1.60 50.50
N PRO A 251 7.27 0.61 51.08
CA PRO A 251 5.81 0.61 51.08
C PRO A 251 5.27 1.82 51.84
N ALA A 252 4.69 2.77 51.10
CA ALA A 252 4.02 3.94 51.64
C ALA A 252 2.52 3.66 51.84
N PRO A 253 1.84 4.40 52.74
CA PRO A 253 0.43 4.19 53.08
C PRO A 253 -0.49 4.45 51.87
N ALA A 254 -1.71 3.89 51.93
CA ALA A 254 -2.68 3.88 50.85
C ALA A 254 -2.86 5.25 50.14
N PRO A 255 -2.95 5.29 48.79
CA PRO A 255 -2.96 6.54 48.05
C PRO A 255 -4.30 7.27 48.18
N ALA A 256 -4.23 8.60 48.33
CA ALA A 256 -5.30 9.50 47.94
C ALA A 256 -5.50 9.45 46.41
N PRO A 257 -6.68 9.81 45.87
CA PRO A 257 -6.97 9.69 44.45
C PRO A 257 -6.03 10.58 43.63
N ALA A 258 -5.39 9.99 42.61
CA ALA A 258 -4.50 10.70 41.70
C ALA A 258 -5.26 11.74 40.84
N PRO A 259 -4.61 12.84 40.42
CA PRO A 259 -5.15 13.69 39.36
C PRO A 259 -5.25 12.90 38.05
N MET A 260 -6.41 12.99 37.39
CA MET A 260 -6.67 12.36 36.09
C MET A 260 -5.57 12.70 35.08
N ALA A 261 -5.00 11.65 34.48
CA ALA A 261 -4.17 11.74 33.29
C ALA A 261 -4.95 12.45 32.16
N ALA A 262 -4.22 13.21 31.34
CA ALA A 262 -4.77 13.81 30.13
C ALA A 262 -5.41 12.71 29.24
N PRO A 263 -6.55 12.99 28.57
CA PRO A 263 -7.22 11.99 27.75
C PRO A 263 -6.36 11.60 26.55
N ALA A 264 -6.29 10.30 26.27
CA ALA A 264 -5.80 9.80 24.99
C ALA A 264 -6.65 10.38 23.83
N PRO A 265 -6.07 10.58 22.63
CA PRO A 265 -6.83 11.07 21.47
C PRO A 265 -8.03 10.14 21.18
N ASP A 266 -9.16 10.76 20.83
CA ASP A 266 -10.45 10.10 20.70
C ASP A 266 -10.40 9.00 19.60
N PRO A 267 -10.65 7.72 19.95
CA PRO A 267 -10.75 6.63 18.97
C PRO A 267 -11.78 6.92 17.86
N CYS A 268 -12.75 7.79 18.11
CA CYS A 268 -13.78 8.18 17.16
C CYS A 268 -13.31 9.13 16.05
N GLU A 269 -12.14 9.79 16.18
CA GLU A 269 -11.52 10.55 15.08
C GLU A 269 -10.93 9.63 13.99
N ARG A 270 -10.70 8.35 14.31
CA ARG A 270 -10.15 7.35 13.36
C ARG A 270 -11.14 6.91 12.29
N VAL A 271 -12.42 7.31 12.40
CA VAL A 271 -13.48 6.74 11.55
C VAL A 271 -13.70 7.51 10.24
N GLY A 272 -13.07 8.67 10.07
CA GLY A 272 -12.92 9.30 8.74
C GLY A 272 -12.09 8.46 7.75
N VAL A 273 -11.47 7.37 8.22
CA VAL A 273 -10.50 6.53 7.49
C VAL A 273 -11.05 5.14 7.10
N ILE A 274 -12.30 4.77 7.46
CA ILE A 274 -12.93 3.57 6.88
C ILE A 274 -13.42 3.90 5.45
N THR A 275 -12.45 4.17 4.58
CA THR A 275 -12.61 4.00 3.13
C THR A 275 -12.13 2.58 2.80
N ALA A 276 -12.68 1.58 3.49
CA ALA A 276 -12.75 0.26 2.89
C ALA A 276 -13.61 0.45 1.64
N ASN A 277 -12.97 0.65 0.49
CA ASN A 277 -13.65 0.61 -0.78
C ASN A 277 -14.15 -0.82 -0.92
N LEU A 278 -15.34 -1.10 -0.36
CA LEU A 278 -16.04 -2.34 -0.56
C LEU A 278 -16.49 -2.32 -2.00
N VAL A 279 -15.59 -2.79 -2.87
CA VAL A 279 -15.78 -2.73 -4.31
C VAL A 279 -16.71 -3.86 -4.69
N PHE A 280 -17.84 -3.49 -5.27
CA PHE A 280 -18.79 -4.46 -5.79
C PHE A 280 -18.53 -4.69 -7.28
N ASP A 281 -18.80 -5.93 -7.71
CA ASP A 281 -18.89 -6.25 -9.13
C ASP A 281 -20.00 -5.42 -9.80
N LEU A 282 -19.88 -5.29 -11.11
CA LEU A 282 -20.95 -4.72 -11.91
C LEU A 282 -22.25 -5.47 -11.61
N ASP A 283 -23.31 -4.71 -11.36
CA ASP A 283 -24.67 -5.20 -11.14
C ASP A 283 -24.93 -6.03 -9.88
N LYS A 284 -23.93 -6.21 -9.00
CA LYS A 284 -24.08 -7.03 -7.79
C LYS A 284 -24.11 -6.19 -6.52
N ALA A 285 -24.83 -6.71 -5.53
CA ALA A 285 -24.84 -6.23 -4.14
C ALA A 285 -24.29 -7.26 -3.14
N THR A 286 -23.81 -8.41 -3.63
CA THR A 286 -23.20 -9.45 -2.80
C THR A 286 -21.81 -9.02 -2.35
N ILE A 287 -21.56 -9.12 -1.05
CA ILE A 287 -20.23 -8.94 -0.45
C ILE A 287 -19.38 -10.17 -0.83
N LYS A 288 -18.18 -9.93 -1.38
CA LYS A 288 -17.23 -11.01 -1.68
C LYS A 288 -16.45 -11.40 -0.44
N ASP A 289 -16.02 -12.66 -0.39
CA ASP A 289 -15.15 -13.17 0.69
C ASP A 289 -13.88 -12.33 0.87
N GLY A 290 -13.28 -11.86 -0.23
CA GLY A 290 -12.12 -10.97 -0.19
C GLY A 290 -12.38 -9.60 0.44
N MET A 291 -13.64 -9.21 0.66
CA MET A 291 -14.04 -7.97 1.33
C MET A 291 -14.39 -8.17 2.81
N ILE A 292 -14.44 -9.41 3.29
CA ILE A 292 -14.74 -9.74 4.69
C ILE A 292 -13.70 -9.15 5.66
N PRO A 293 -12.38 -9.22 5.40
CA PRO A 293 -11.39 -8.61 6.31
C PRO A 293 -11.59 -7.10 6.49
N ALA A 294 -11.97 -6.39 5.43
CA ALA A 294 -12.30 -4.97 5.49
C ALA A 294 -13.56 -4.67 6.31
N LEU A 295 -14.54 -5.59 6.32
CA LEU A 295 -15.74 -5.46 7.14
C LEU A 295 -15.47 -5.80 8.62
N GLU A 296 -14.63 -6.79 8.90
CA GLU A 296 -14.14 -7.11 10.25
C GLU A 296 -13.34 -5.95 10.85
N GLU A 297 -12.52 -5.27 10.04
CA GLU A 297 -11.84 -4.04 10.45
C GLU A 297 -12.84 -2.93 10.80
N ALA A 298 -13.84 -2.70 9.93
CA ALA A 298 -14.87 -1.71 10.20
C ALA A 298 -15.65 -2.04 11.48
N GLN A 299 -15.99 -3.31 11.70
CA GLN A 299 -16.63 -3.81 12.92
C GLN A 299 -15.77 -3.54 14.16
N LYS A 300 -14.46 -3.81 14.13
CA LYS A 300 -13.54 -3.54 15.25
C LYS A 300 -13.54 -2.07 15.63
N ILE A 301 -13.41 -1.18 14.65
CA ILE A 301 -13.41 0.28 14.88
C ILE A 301 -14.76 0.76 15.43
N LEU A 302 -15.87 0.27 14.88
CA LEU A 302 -17.21 0.58 15.38
C LEU A 302 -17.44 0.11 16.82
N ASN A 303 -16.80 -0.99 17.23
CA ASN A 303 -16.82 -1.48 18.61
C ASN A 303 -15.94 -0.65 19.56
N GLU A 304 -14.84 -0.10 19.07
CA GLU A 304 -13.96 0.81 19.81
C GLU A 304 -14.63 2.18 20.01
N CYS A 305 -15.28 2.73 18.98
CA CYS A 305 -16.00 4.00 19.04
C CYS A 305 -17.50 3.79 19.24
N LYS A 306 -17.96 3.58 20.47
CA LYS A 306 -19.40 3.31 20.77
C LYS A 306 -20.30 4.55 20.78
N THR A 307 -19.72 5.75 20.85
CA THR A 307 -20.44 7.02 21.07
C THR A 307 -20.95 7.68 19.78
N LYS A 308 -20.55 7.18 18.61
CA LYS A 308 -20.95 7.72 17.30
C LYS A 308 -21.90 6.80 16.56
N THR A 309 -22.73 7.40 15.72
CA THR A 309 -23.55 6.71 14.70
C THR A 309 -22.98 7.00 13.32
N TYR A 310 -23.25 6.11 12.37
CA TYR A 310 -22.63 6.12 11.06
C TYR A 310 -23.66 5.95 9.96
N GLN A 311 -23.47 6.67 8.87
CA GLN A 311 -24.14 6.44 7.61
C GLN A 311 -23.27 5.57 6.69
N LEU A 312 -23.85 4.52 6.13
CA LEU A 312 -23.28 3.68 5.09
C LEU A 312 -23.77 4.19 3.74
N ALA A 313 -22.93 4.98 3.08
CA ALA A 313 -23.22 5.65 1.83
C ALA A 313 -22.87 4.75 0.63
N GLY A 314 -23.88 4.19 -0.02
CA GLY A 314 -23.71 3.36 -1.23
C GLY A 314 -23.60 4.19 -2.50
N HIS A 315 -22.71 3.78 -3.42
CA HIS A 315 -22.46 4.46 -4.69
C HIS A 315 -22.38 3.47 -5.87
N THR A 316 -22.71 3.96 -7.07
CA THR A 316 -22.53 3.24 -8.35
C THR A 316 -21.65 4.02 -9.32
N CYS A 317 -21.26 3.37 -10.41
CA CYS A 317 -20.77 4.05 -11.61
C CYS A 317 -21.92 4.57 -12.47
N ASN A 318 -21.59 5.32 -13.52
CA ASN A 318 -22.55 5.92 -14.47
C ASN A 318 -23.14 4.95 -15.52
N LEU A 319 -23.18 3.65 -15.22
CA LEU A 319 -23.70 2.65 -16.15
C LEU A 319 -25.07 2.19 -15.65
N GLY A 320 -26.11 2.38 -16.46
CA GLY A 320 -27.49 2.09 -16.09
C GLY A 320 -28.34 3.35 -15.99
N SER A 321 -29.63 3.20 -15.64
CA SER A 321 -30.49 4.36 -15.38
C SER A 321 -30.34 4.83 -13.93
N ASP A 322 -30.56 6.12 -13.69
CA ASP A 322 -30.50 6.70 -12.34
C ASP A 322 -31.38 5.95 -11.33
N ALA A 323 -32.62 5.64 -11.71
CA ALA A 323 -33.55 4.89 -10.87
C ALA A 323 -33.05 3.48 -10.55
N TYR A 324 -32.33 2.85 -11.48
CA TYR A 324 -31.71 1.55 -11.25
C TYR A 324 -30.51 1.65 -10.31
N ASN A 325 -29.61 2.59 -10.59
CA ASN A 325 -28.40 2.82 -9.82
C ASN A 325 -28.69 3.26 -8.38
N GLN A 326 -29.73 4.05 -8.19
CA GLN A 326 -30.26 4.41 -6.87
C GLN A 326 -30.60 3.14 -6.06
N LYS A 327 -31.49 2.30 -6.58
CA LYS A 327 -31.89 1.04 -5.92
C LYS A 327 -30.70 0.09 -5.69
N LEU A 328 -29.75 0.03 -6.62
CA LEU A 328 -28.56 -0.83 -6.49
C LEU A 328 -27.62 -0.33 -5.38
N SER A 329 -27.41 0.97 -5.27
CA SER A 329 -26.60 1.57 -4.22
C SER A 329 -27.19 1.36 -2.82
N GLU A 330 -28.53 1.45 -2.69
CA GLU A 330 -29.26 1.17 -1.44
C GLU A 330 -29.06 -0.28 -1.01
N ARG A 331 -29.24 -1.24 -1.94
CA ARG A 331 -29.02 -2.67 -1.66
C ARG A 331 -27.60 -2.97 -1.18
N ARG A 332 -26.59 -2.28 -1.70
CA ARG A 332 -25.19 -2.44 -1.28
C ARG A 332 -24.96 -1.92 0.13
N ALA A 333 -25.47 -0.72 0.42
CA ALA A 333 -25.39 -0.15 1.76
C ALA A 333 -26.11 -1.05 2.79
N GLU A 334 -27.27 -1.58 2.43
CA GLU A 334 -28.03 -2.51 3.27
C GLU A 334 -27.33 -3.86 3.45
N ALA A 335 -26.67 -4.40 2.42
CA ALA A 335 -25.89 -5.62 2.54
C ALA A 335 -24.75 -5.46 3.57
N VAL A 336 -24.04 -4.32 3.53
CA VAL A 336 -22.99 -3.98 4.49
C VAL A 336 -23.55 -3.78 5.88
N LYS A 337 -24.67 -3.04 6.01
CA LYS A 337 -25.38 -2.87 7.28
C LYS A 337 -25.74 -4.22 7.90
N LYS A 338 -26.38 -5.08 7.11
CA LYS A 338 -26.80 -6.41 7.54
C LYS A 338 -25.62 -7.23 8.05
N TRP A 339 -24.53 -7.26 7.29
CA TRP A 339 -23.32 -8.00 7.71
C TRP A 339 -22.79 -7.49 9.06
N LEU A 340 -22.70 -6.17 9.25
CA LEU A 340 -22.19 -5.58 10.51
C LEU A 340 -23.12 -5.87 11.71
N VAL A 341 -24.43 -5.84 11.48
CA VAL A 341 -25.44 -6.16 12.51
C VAL A 341 -25.38 -7.63 12.89
N ASP A 342 -25.31 -8.52 11.89
CA ASP A 342 -25.17 -9.96 12.11
C ASP A 342 -23.86 -10.27 12.89
N ASN A 343 -22.86 -9.39 12.81
CA ASN A 343 -21.59 -9.46 13.52
C ASN A 343 -21.55 -8.55 14.78
N GLY A 344 -22.70 -8.18 15.34
CA GLY A 344 -22.77 -7.61 16.70
C GLY A 344 -22.65 -6.09 16.81
N ILE A 345 -22.71 -5.34 15.71
CA ILE A 345 -22.89 -3.89 15.75
C ILE A 345 -24.38 -3.56 15.92
N ALA A 346 -24.71 -2.71 16.89
CA ALA A 346 -26.10 -2.29 17.13
C ALA A 346 -26.70 -1.59 15.90
N ALA A 347 -27.88 -2.03 15.45
CA ALA A 347 -28.50 -1.57 14.20
C ALA A 347 -28.86 -0.09 14.21
N GLU A 348 -29.18 0.48 15.37
CA GLU A 348 -29.52 1.90 15.57
C GLU A 348 -28.32 2.82 15.34
N ARG A 349 -27.10 2.25 15.37
CA ARG A 349 -25.87 2.99 15.11
C ARG A 349 -25.52 3.10 13.64
N LEU A 350 -26.25 2.41 12.76
CA LEU A 350 -25.96 2.33 11.32
C LEU A 350 -27.18 2.75 10.49
N ASP A 351 -26.98 3.73 9.62
CA ASP A 351 -27.99 4.20 8.65
C ASP A 351 -27.52 3.90 7.23
N ALA A 352 -28.27 3.13 6.45
CA ALA A 352 -27.87 2.78 5.09
C ALA A 352 -28.57 3.71 4.09
N VAL A 353 -27.78 4.40 3.26
CA VAL A 353 -28.30 5.36 2.27
C VAL A 353 -27.61 5.13 0.93
N GLY A 354 -28.40 4.94 -0.13
CA GLY A 354 -27.89 4.90 -1.49
C GLY A 354 -27.87 6.29 -2.13
N TYR A 355 -26.82 6.59 -2.87
CA TYR A 355 -26.68 7.83 -3.64
C TYR A 355 -26.66 7.61 -5.15
N GLY A 356 -26.77 6.36 -5.62
CA GLY A 356 -26.63 5.99 -7.02
C GLY A 356 -25.31 6.52 -7.60
N GLU A 357 -25.38 7.10 -8.80
CA GLU A 357 -24.24 7.69 -9.50
C GLU A 357 -24.04 9.18 -9.22
N SER A 358 -24.88 9.80 -8.38
CA SER A 358 -24.93 11.26 -8.18
C SER A 358 -23.70 11.87 -7.49
N ARG A 359 -22.86 11.03 -6.87
CA ARG A 359 -21.65 11.45 -6.13
C ARG A 359 -20.41 10.66 -6.61
N PRO A 360 -19.95 10.87 -7.85
CA PRO A 360 -18.77 10.18 -8.36
C PRO A 360 -17.51 10.75 -7.69
N LYS A 361 -16.63 9.86 -7.23
CA LYS A 361 -15.34 10.22 -6.63
C LYS A 361 -14.18 10.00 -7.60
N TYR A 362 -14.39 9.11 -8.58
CA TYR A 362 -13.42 8.71 -9.59
C TYR A 362 -13.99 8.93 -11.00
N ASP A 363 -13.13 8.94 -12.02
CA ASP A 363 -13.56 9.21 -13.40
C ASP A 363 -14.35 8.04 -14.00
N ASN A 364 -15.65 8.25 -14.21
CA ASN A 364 -16.56 7.29 -14.82
C ASN A 364 -16.27 7.00 -16.31
N LYS A 365 -15.41 7.79 -16.97
CA LYS A 365 -14.98 7.50 -18.34
C LYS A 365 -14.04 6.29 -18.41
N THR A 366 -13.33 6.00 -17.33
CA THR A 366 -12.39 4.86 -17.24
C THR A 366 -13.04 3.64 -16.60
N GLN A 367 -12.64 2.44 -17.02
CA GLN A 367 -13.14 1.20 -16.40
C GLN A 367 -12.76 1.12 -14.91
N ASP A 368 -11.56 1.58 -14.57
CA ASP A 368 -11.06 1.60 -13.20
C ASP A 368 -11.79 2.62 -12.34
N GLY A 369 -12.01 3.84 -12.82
CA GLY A 369 -12.80 4.82 -12.10
C GLY A 369 -14.25 4.39 -11.91
N ARG A 370 -14.85 3.70 -12.90
CA ARG A 370 -16.16 3.04 -12.71
C ARG A 370 -16.11 1.96 -11.64
N LYS A 371 -15.04 1.16 -11.57
CA LYS A 371 -14.87 0.15 -10.52
C LYS A 371 -14.77 0.79 -9.14
N MET A 372 -13.97 1.84 -9.00
CA MET A 372 -13.78 2.56 -7.74
C MET A 372 -15.03 3.34 -7.31
N ASN A 373 -15.87 3.80 -8.25
CA ASN A 373 -17.15 4.44 -7.93
C ASN A 373 -18.21 3.45 -7.39
N ARG A 374 -18.08 2.15 -7.66
CA ARG A 374 -18.96 1.10 -7.09
C ARG A 374 -18.50 0.73 -5.67
N ARG A 375 -18.82 1.58 -4.69
CA ARG A 375 -18.32 1.49 -3.32
C ARG A 375 -19.39 1.75 -2.26
N VAL A 376 -19.11 1.42 -1.01
CA VAL A 376 -19.83 1.90 0.18
C VAL A 376 -18.84 2.66 1.07
N GLU A 377 -19.22 3.84 1.54
CA GLU A 377 -18.40 4.68 2.44
C GLU A 377 -19.07 4.79 3.82
N PHE A 378 -18.26 4.87 4.88
CA PHE A 378 -18.74 5.11 6.24
C PHE A 378 -18.60 6.60 6.56
N GLN A 379 -19.68 7.24 6.99
CA GLN A 379 -19.70 8.67 7.34
C GLN A 379 -20.21 8.82 8.76
N ALA A 380 -19.41 9.41 9.66
CA ALA A 380 -19.86 9.71 11.02
C ALA A 380 -20.97 10.77 10.98
N LYS A 381 -21.99 10.62 11.82
CA LYS A 381 -23.05 11.62 12.03
C LYS A 381 -22.80 12.50 13.25
#